data_AF-A0A7J4TQ60-F1
#
_entry.id   AF-A0A7J4TQ60-F1
#
_cell.length_a   1.000
_cell.length_b   1.000
_cell.length_c   1.000
_cell.angle_alpha   90.00
_cell.angle_beta   90.00
_cell.angle_gamma   90.00
#
_symmetry.space_group_name_H-M   'P 1'
#
loop_
_entity.id
_entity.type
_entity.pdbx_description
1 polymer ?
#
loop_
_entity_poly.entity_id
_entity_poly.type
_entity_poly.pdbx_seq_one_letter_code
_entity_poly.pdbx_strand_id
1 'polypeptide(L)' 'MSRDIPASIRREAQSREFQPSIRIGKSGITENLIEEIDGQLSKRTLVKIKINRGLFERKDIDDVWAHLAQET' A
#
# COMPACT_ATOMS: atom_id res chain seq x y z
N MET A 1 -8.06 6.33 14.90
CA MET A 1 -8.90 7.25 14.11
C MET A 1 -9.48 6.50 12.93
N SER A 2 -10.74 6.09 12.99
CA SER A 2 -11.45 5.55 11.82
C SER A 2 -11.85 6.73 10.93
N ARG A 3 -10.93 7.16 10.06
CA ARG A 3 -11.32 8.02 8.93
C ARG A 3 -12.21 7.16 8.03
N ASP A 4 -13.42 7.62 7.77
CA ASP A 4 -14.37 6.95 6.89
C ASP A 4 -13.78 6.85 5.49
N ILE A 5 -13.06 5.75 5.21
CA ILE A 5 -12.57 5.45 3.86
C ILE A 5 -13.80 5.43 2.94
N PRO A 6 -13.83 6.25 1.88
CA PRO A 6 -14.99 6.33 0.99
C PRO A 6 -15.36 4.96 0.42
N ALA A 7 -16.67 4.71 0.26
CA ALA A 7 -17.19 3.44 -0.24
C ALA A 7 -16.62 3.09 -1.63
N SER A 8 -16.39 4.08 -2.49
CA SER A 8 -15.73 3.91 -3.79
C SER A 8 -14.34 3.29 -3.65
N ILE A 9 -13.51 3.82 -2.74
CA ILE A 9 -12.15 3.32 -2.49
C ILE A 9 -12.18 1.90 -1.92
N ARG A 10 -13.09 1.61 -0.98
CA ARG A 10 -13.25 0.24 -0.45
C ARG A 10 -13.63 -0.76 -1.54
N ARG A 11 -14.52 -0.36 -2.45
CA ARG A 11 -14.94 -1.20 -3.58
C ARG A 11 -13.77 -1.48 -4.52
N GLU A 12 -13.01 -0.46 -4.91
CA GLU A 12 -11.83 -0.63 -5.77
C GLU A 12 -10.76 -1.49 -5.08
N ALA A 13 -10.51 -1.27 -3.78
CA ALA A 13 -9.56 -2.07 -3.01
C ALA A 13 -9.95 -3.56 -2.97
N GLN A 14 -11.24 -3.90 -2.95
CA GLN A 14 -11.74 -5.27 -2.97
C GLN A 14 -11.92 -5.85 -4.38
N SER A 15 -11.94 -5.01 -5.42
CA SER A 15 -12.10 -5.43 -6.81
C SER A 15 -10.96 -6.37 -7.23
N ARG A 16 -11.33 -7.43 -7.96
CA ARG A 16 -10.39 -8.37 -8.59
C ARG A 16 -9.82 -7.80 -9.88
N GLU A 17 -10.48 -6.82 -10.49
CA GLU A 17 -9.99 -6.15 -11.70
C GLU A 17 -8.88 -5.15 -11.35
N PHE A 18 -8.98 -4.51 -10.18
CA PHE A 18 -7.94 -3.64 -9.66
C PHE A 18 -6.83 -4.45 -9.01
N GLN A 19 -5.85 -4.83 -9.82
CA GLN A 19 -4.69 -5.61 -9.40
C GLN A 19 -3.69 -4.76 -8.61
N PRO A 20 -2.99 -5.33 -7.61
CA PRO A 20 -1.92 -4.63 -6.92
C PRO A 20 -0.80 -4.27 -7.90
N SER A 21 -0.47 -2.99 -7.99
CA SER A 21 0.61 -2.49 -8.84
C SER A 21 1.98 -2.54 -8.13
N ILE A 22 1.98 -2.56 -6.79
CA ILE A 22 3.20 -2.62 -5.97
C ILE A 22 3.11 -3.82 -5.03
N ARG A 23 4.23 -4.54 -4.88
CA ARG A 23 4.35 -5.68 -3.96
C ARG A 23 5.59 -5.57 -3.10
N ILE A 24 5.39 -5.65 -1.79
CA ILE A 24 6.49 -5.64 -0.82
C ILE A 24 6.96 -7.08 -0.62
N GLY A 25 8.19 -7.34 -1.08
CA GLY A 25 8.85 -8.64 -1.03
C GLY A 25 9.95 -8.71 0.03
N LYS A 26 10.84 -9.70 -0.07
CA LYS A 26 11.88 -9.99 0.94
C LYS A 26 12.82 -8.82 1.25
N SER A 27 13.01 -7.89 0.31
CA SER A 27 13.81 -6.67 0.49
C SER A 27 13.17 -5.66 1.43
N GLY A 28 11.90 -5.84 1.81
CA GLY A 28 11.18 -4.91 2.69
C GLY A 28 10.85 -3.59 2.00
N ILE A 29 10.79 -2.54 2.81
CA ILE A 29 10.55 -1.16 2.38
C ILE A 29 11.91 -0.53 2.12
N THR A 30 12.15 -0.10 0.88
CA THR A 30 13.39 0.55 0.45
C THR A 30 13.08 1.94 -0.11
N GLU A 31 14.07 2.83 -0.20
CA GLU A 31 13.89 4.16 -0.80
C GLU A 31 13.32 4.09 -2.22
N ASN A 32 13.84 3.19 -3.08
CA ASN A 32 13.27 2.96 -4.41
C ASN A 32 11.78 2.56 -4.41
N LEU A 33 11.31 1.89 -3.35
CA LEU A 33 9.89 1.51 -3.25
C LEU A 33 9.05 2.75 -2.95
N ILE A 34 9.53 3.64 -2.07
CA ILE A 34 8.87 4.92 -1.76
C ILE A 34 8.78 5.77 -3.03
N GLU A 35 9.90 5.93 -3.76
CA GLU A 35 9.92 6.66 -5.04
C GLU A 35 8.96 6.05 -6.07
N GLU A 36 8.84 4.72 -6.11
CA GLU A 36 7.87 4.05 -6.99
C GLU A 36 6.42 4.38 -6.58
N ILE A 37 6.10 4.38 -5.28
CA ILE A 37 4.77 4.72 -4.79
C ILE A 37 4.40 6.15 -5.20
N ASP A 38 5.29 7.12 -4.98
CA ASP A 38 5.10 8.53 -5.37
C ASP A 38 4.97 8.68 -6.89
N GLY A 39 5.80 7.98 -7.64
CA GLY A 39 5.75 7.93 -9.09
C GLY A 39 4.45 7.37 -9.64
N GLN A 40 3.79 6.45 -8.91
CA GLN A 40 2.47 5.94 -9.28
C GLN A 40 1.33 6.86 -8.82
N LEU A 41 1.40 7.43 -7.62
CA LEU A 41 0.41 8.36 -7.09
C LEU A 41 0.35 9.69 -7.87
N SER A 42 1.48 10.15 -8.42
CA SER A 42 1.50 11.31 -9.32
C SER A 42 0.73 11.09 -10.63
N LYS A 43 0.55 9.84 -11.05
CA LYS A 43 -0.10 9.47 -12.32
C LYS A 43 -1.51 8.88 -12.13
N ARG A 44 -1.85 8.44 -10.92
CA ARG A 44 -3.08 7.72 -10.61
C ARG A 44 -3.64 8.19 -9.28
N THR A 45 -4.96 8.27 -9.19
CA THR A 45 -5.65 8.66 -7.95
C THR A 45 -5.71 7.55 -6.90
N LEU A 46 -5.36 6.31 -7.27
CA LEU A 46 -5.38 5.16 -6.37
C LEU A 46 -4.29 4.16 -6.75
N VAL A 47 -3.59 3.65 -5.73
CA VAL A 47 -2.56 2.62 -5.84
C VAL A 47 -2.88 1.51 -4.86
N LYS A 48 -2.77 0.25 -5.30
CA LYS A 48 -3.01 -0.93 -4.45
C LYS A 48 -1.69 -1.63 -4.19
N ILE A 49 -1.30 -1.65 -2.92
CA ILE A 49 -0.05 -2.24 -2.45
C ILE A 49 -0.35 -3.56 -1.73
N LYS A 50 0.47 -4.59 -1.96
CA LYS A 50 0.31 -5.89 -1.30
C LYS A 50 1.62 -6.38 -0.69
N ILE A 51 1.56 -6.77 0.58
CA ILE A 51 2.66 -7.39 1.30
C ILE A 51 2.62 -8.91 1.10
N ASN A 52 3.76 -9.52 0.78
CA ASN A 52 3.87 -10.96 0.69
C ASN A 52 3.77 -11.62 2.08
N ARG A 53 3.11 -12.79 2.15
CA ARG A 53 2.90 -13.50 3.43
C ARG A 53 4.24 -13.87 4.08
N GLY A 54 4.30 -13.74 5.40
CA GLY A 54 5.47 -14.11 6.21
C GLY A 54 6.63 -13.11 6.16
N LEU A 55 6.41 -11.91 5.60
CA LEU A 55 7.43 -10.87 5.57
C LEU A 55 7.51 -10.07 6.88
N PHE A 56 6.34 -9.72 7.45
CA PHE A 56 6.22 -9.01 8.72
C PHE A 56 5.31 -9.82 9.66
N GLU A 57 5.50 -9.67 10.97
CA GLU A 57 4.53 -10.21 11.92
C GLU A 57 3.22 -9.42 11.83
N ARG A 58 2.10 -10.08 12.15
CA ARG A 58 0.78 -9.46 12.04
C ARG A 58 0.65 -8.17 12.85
N LYS A 59 1.36 -8.08 13.97
CA LYS A 59 1.36 -6.91 14.85
C LYS A 59 2.08 -5.69 14.25
N ASP A 60 3.05 -5.92 13.36
CA ASP A 60 3.90 -4.88 12.77
C ASP A 60 3.30 -4.34 11.45
N ILE A 61 2.27 -5.00 10.90
CA ILE A 61 1.65 -4.59 9.63
C ILE A 61 1.07 -3.18 9.72
N ASP A 62 0.48 -2.81 10.85
CA ASP A 62 -0.12 -1.48 11.02
C ASP A 62 0.97 -0.40 11.05
N ASP A 63 2.12 -0.68 11.67
CA ASP A 63 3.27 0.22 11.69
C ASP A 63 3.89 0.38 10.30
N VAL A 64 3.94 -0.70 9.52
CA VAL A 64 4.36 -0.66 8.11
C VAL A 64 3.48 0.29 7.29
N TRP A 65 2.15 0.20 7.43
CA TRP A 65 1.26 1.12 6.72
C TRP A 65 1.37 2.55 7.22
N ALA A 66 1.58 2.75 8.52
CA ALA A 66 1.78 4.07 9.10
C ALA A 66 3.06 4.73 8.58
N HIS A 67 4.15 3.96 8.48
CA HIS A 67 5.41 4.43 7.91
C HIS A 67 5.25 4.79 6.44
N LEU A 68 4.67 3.92 5.61
CA LEU A 68 4.44 4.21 4.19
C LEU A 68 3.59 5.47 4.00
N ALA A 69 2.54 5.66 4.80
CA ALA A 69 1.68 6.85 4.72
C ALA A 69 2.34 8.15 5.20
N GLN A 70 3.49 8.09 5.87
CA GLN A 70 4.26 9.27 6.27
C GLN A 70 5.31 9.65 5.21
N GLU A 71 5.84 8.65 4.52
CA GLU A 71 6.91 8.82 3.53
C GLU A 71 6.40 9.15 2.11
N THR A 72 5.08 9.02 1.86
CA THR A 72 4.44 9.23 0.53
C THR A 72 3.25 10.18 0.60
#